data_AF-A0AAN6GUK1-F1
#
_entry.id   AF-A0AAN6GUK1-F1
#
_cell.length_a   1.000
_cell.length_b   1.000
_cell.length_c   1.000
_cell.angle_alpha   90.00
_cell.angle_beta   90.00
_cell.angle_gamma   90.00
#
_symmetry.space_group_name_H-M   'P 1'
#
loop_
_entity.id
_entity.type
_entity.pdbx_description
1 polymer ?
#
loop_
_entity_poly.entity_id
_entity_poly.type
_entity_poly.pdbx_seq_one_letter_code
_entity_poly.pdbx_strand_id
1 'polypeptide(L)'
;MSPQHPGPPIGMSSTTQTTIKWVTRVPFGSLPVHPSALHPVTIEQSFIITWAISRSKKGMRLSLAHQGMLFHIVIPSTTVLGKALFESVQDCWFEKARKAQLGLRDWSGRPRVGVSFFLKELQAAAPVEDALLSKVEVALEDLLVQATQGSKPFSSGQQLWLEAIWSQPDNPDSALRLEVVGDVFRDLIPNRLHSLTDTDWATVPRIDLSSVKGYFLQQGYYKDDILPVYVSIDGEVRQAMLKTRSFGPDVGSGPVALDRNAMFTMEIFRGELDLLCNLPPHPNVLGAPLALVTVTVQEPEGNTNSDDPPRDSLKLVGWLHPFLRTVTEKRPFFSWTEEGVRHSIRHVLDLFRGLQHLFQQGFVHPDIKAANCLFDGRDSPDGVERLVVIDLQPRKKYECDDGPHAPEVQGHWDAAPGEDGTVVYTYKDKAEYCGNKILTAWKSMPEALERIIVYNAGVVASRLIVFRLMFPWLPEGSEVSFTRLVVREPPQPGANAELDASEALIPPQIREVIQRCVSYDPRDRPLMTEVIHVLEDVVASQEVARKAALSEHV
;
A
#
# COMPACT_ATOMS: atom_id res chain seq x y z
N MET A 1 -20.74 30.51 56.79
CA MET A 1 -19.45 30.44 56.09
C MET A 1 -19.49 29.24 55.15
N SER A 2 -19.60 29.56 53.86
CA SER A 2 -19.00 28.95 52.65
C SER A 2 -18.79 27.42 52.52
N PRO A 3 -18.80 26.87 51.30
CA PRO A 3 -20.04 26.54 50.59
C PRO A 3 -20.02 25.13 49.98
N GLN A 4 -21.20 24.60 49.68
CA GLN A 4 -21.39 23.42 48.86
C GLN A 4 -21.00 23.73 47.40
N HIS A 5 -20.12 22.91 46.83
CA HIS A 5 -19.83 22.93 45.40
C HIS A 5 -21.02 22.39 44.60
N PRO A 6 -21.47 23.08 43.53
CA PRO A 6 -22.45 22.52 42.62
C PRO A 6 -21.74 21.54 41.68
N GLY A 7 -22.31 20.35 41.52
CA GLY A 7 -21.92 19.41 40.47
C GLY A 7 -22.11 20.02 39.09
N PRO A 8 -21.36 19.57 38.08
CA PRO A 8 -21.54 20.06 36.72
C PRO A 8 -22.93 19.65 36.22
N PRO A 9 -23.63 20.51 35.47
CA PRO A 9 -24.93 20.15 34.91
C PRO A 9 -24.72 19.08 33.84
N ILE A 10 -25.58 18.06 33.88
CA ILE A 10 -25.83 17.16 32.75
C ILE A 10 -26.45 18.02 31.65
N GLY A 11 -25.59 18.60 30.83
CA GLY A 11 -25.97 19.29 29.61
C GLY A 11 -26.36 18.24 28.59
N MET A 12 -27.65 18.20 28.25
CA MET A 12 -28.10 17.63 26.99
C MET A 12 -27.23 18.20 25.87
N SER A 13 -26.56 17.31 25.14
CA SER A 13 -25.81 17.63 23.95
C SER A 13 -26.68 18.46 23.03
N SER A 14 -26.32 19.73 22.86
CA SER A 14 -26.73 20.50 21.70
C SER A 14 -26.26 19.71 20.48
N THR A 15 -27.17 19.42 19.56
CA THR A 15 -26.87 19.03 18.19
C THR A 15 -26.16 20.21 17.52
N THR A 16 -24.87 20.38 17.80
CA THR A 16 -24.01 21.20 16.96
C THR A 16 -23.91 20.48 15.63
N GLN A 17 -24.68 20.98 14.67
CA GLN A 17 -24.57 20.69 13.25
C GLN A 17 -23.09 20.82 12.90
N THR A 18 -22.40 19.68 12.85
CA THR A 18 -20.95 19.64 12.72
C THR A 18 -20.71 19.84 11.24
N THR A 19 -20.50 21.09 10.83
CA THR A 19 -20.18 21.42 9.44
C THR A 19 -19.06 20.50 8.99
N ILE A 20 -19.35 19.65 8.01
CA ILE A 20 -18.41 18.69 7.48
C ILE A 20 -17.25 19.51 6.87
N LYS A 21 -16.05 19.39 7.45
CA LYS A 21 -14.85 20.04 6.94
C LYS A 21 -13.94 18.99 6.36
N TRP A 22 -13.90 18.91 5.02
CA TRP A 22 -13.04 17.97 4.34
C TRP A 22 -11.60 18.47 4.26
N VAL A 23 -10.68 17.57 4.53
CA VAL A 23 -9.28 17.70 4.12
C VAL A 23 -8.96 16.61 3.10
N THR A 24 -7.97 16.87 2.25
CA THR A 24 -7.53 15.91 1.22
C THR A 24 -6.02 15.73 1.27
N ARG A 25 -5.53 14.61 0.73
CA ARG A 25 -4.10 14.33 0.60
C ARG A 25 -3.52 14.73 -0.75
N VAL A 26 -4.36 14.76 -1.78
CA VAL A 26 -4.01 15.23 -3.12
C VAL A 26 -4.86 16.47 -3.40
N PRO A 27 -4.35 17.51 -4.09
CA PRO A 27 -5.16 18.66 -4.48
C PRO A 27 -6.47 18.16 -5.05
N PHE A 28 -7.59 18.63 -4.52
CA PHE A 28 -8.95 18.33 -4.98
C PHE A 28 -9.76 19.57 -4.70
N GLY A 29 -10.26 20.19 -5.75
CA GLY A 29 -10.89 21.50 -5.65
C GLY A 29 -9.94 22.51 -4.99
N SER A 30 -10.54 23.33 -4.14
CA SER A 30 -9.89 24.31 -3.27
C SER A 30 -9.58 23.78 -1.87
N LEU A 31 -9.78 22.47 -1.62
CA LEU A 31 -9.58 21.90 -0.30
C LEU A 31 -8.12 22.02 0.17
N PRO A 32 -7.90 22.29 1.46
CA PRO A 32 -6.56 22.26 2.02
C PRO A 32 -5.97 20.85 1.92
N VAL A 33 -4.76 20.78 1.36
CA VAL A 33 -3.99 19.54 1.38
C VAL A 33 -3.39 19.38 2.77
N HIS A 34 -3.79 18.33 3.48
CA HIS A 34 -3.36 18.11 4.84
C HIS A 34 -1.84 17.89 4.91
N PRO A 35 -1.06 18.72 5.63
CA PRO A 35 0.37 18.52 5.80
C PRO A 35 0.59 17.30 6.71
N SER A 36 0.95 16.20 6.08
CA SER A 36 0.70 14.82 6.49
C SER A 36 1.67 14.24 7.54
N ALA A 37 2.10 14.99 8.55
CA ALA A 37 2.99 14.43 9.59
C ALA A 37 2.88 15.00 11.01
N LEU A 38 2.31 16.21 11.21
CA LEU A 38 2.40 16.91 12.50
C LEU A 38 1.10 16.95 13.30
N HIS A 39 -0.05 16.69 12.66
CA HIS A 39 -1.35 16.70 13.30
C HIS A 39 -2.15 15.47 12.84
N PRO A 40 -2.24 14.40 13.64
CA PRO A 40 -3.09 13.26 13.30
C PRO A 40 -4.55 13.75 13.21
N VAL A 41 -5.19 13.42 12.09
CA VAL A 41 -6.62 13.69 11.89
C VAL A 41 -7.39 12.85 12.91
N THR A 42 -8.28 13.50 13.67
CA THR A 42 -9.08 12.79 14.68
C THR A 42 -10.30 12.14 14.02
N ILE A 43 -10.85 11.11 14.66
CA ILE A 43 -11.99 10.35 14.14
C ILE A 43 -13.26 11.19 13.92
N GLU A 44 -13.35 12.33 14.61
CA GLU A 44 -14.44 13.29 14.51
C GLU A 44 -14.32 14.18 13.25
N GLN A 45 -13.16 14.20 12.60
CA GLN A 45 -12.94 14.96 11.38
C GLN A 45 -13.33 14.16 10.14
N SER A 46 -13.77 14.86 9.10
CA SER A 46 -14.18 14.27 7.82
C SER A 46 -13.09 14.49 6.79
N PHE A 47 -12.78 13.48 5.98
CA PHE A 47 -11.72 13.62 4.98
C PHE A 47 -11.94 12.78 3.73
N ILE A 48 -11.41 13.30 2.63
CA ILE A 48 -11.35 12.59 1.36
C ILE A 48 -10.16 11.64 1.43
N ILE A 49 -10.42 10.33 1.50
CA ILE A 49 -9.39 9.30 1.45
C ILE A 49 -8.77 9.25 0.05
N THR A 50 -9.62 9.06 -0.95
CA THR A 50 -9.20 8.91 -2.34
C THR A 50 -10.36 9.23 -3.28
N TRP A 51 -10.03 9.43 -4.54
CA TRP A 51 -10.98 9.56 -5.63
C TRP A 51 -10.39 8.83 -6.85
N ALA A 52 -11.27 8.17 -7.60
CA ALA A 52 -10.89 7.26 -8.68
C ALA A 52 -11.79 7.42 -9.91
N ILE A 53 -11.29 7.14 -11.12
CA ILE A 53 -12.12 6.97 -12.32
C ILE A 53 -12.33 5.49 -12.60
N SER A 54 -13.44 5.19 -13.27
CA SER A 54 -13.57 4.01 -14.10
C SER A 54 -13.90 4.44 -15.54
N ARG A 55 -13.01 4.09 -16.50
CA ARG A 55 -13.28 4.31 -17.94
C ARG A 55 -14.36 3.37 -18.46
N SER A 56 -14.41 2.14 -17.94
CA SER A 56 -15.40 1.13 -18.34
C SER A 56 -16.81 1.52 -17.91
N LYS A 57 -16.96 2.05 -16.68
CA LYS A 57 -18.24 2.55 -16.16
C LYS A 57 -18.54 3.99 -16.58
N LYS A 58 -17.56 4.69 -17.18
CA LYS A 58 -17.59 6.15 -17.42
C LYS A 58 -18.11 6.88 -16.19
N GLY A 59 -17.34 6.83 -15.12
CA GLY A 59 -17.76 7.38 -13.85
C GLY A 59 -16.59 7.63 -12.92
N MET A 60 -16.90 8.31 -11.82
CA MET A 60 -15.97 8.63 -10.77
C MET A 60 -16.44 8.06 -9.44
N ARG A 61 -15.51 7.77 -8.54
CA ARG A 61 -15.79 7.33 -7.18
C ARG A 61 -15.06 8.23 -6.22
N LEU A 62 -15.79 8.89 -5.34
CA LEU A 62 -15.26 9.67 -4.23
C LEU A 62 -15.31 8.80 -2.97
N SER A 63 -14.18 8.59 -2.29
CA SER A 63 -14.09 7.78 -1.08
C SER A 63 -13.81 8.68 0.13
N LEU A 64 -14.75 8.74 1.06
CA LEU A 64 -14.82 9.70 2.14
C LEU A 64 -14.89 8.98 3.48
N ALA A 65 -14.14 9.43 4.48
CA ALA A 65 -14.33 8.97 5.84
C ALA A 65 -15.07 10.02 6.67
N HIS A 66 -16.05 9.56 7.45
CA HIS A 66 -16.81 10.40 8.35
C HIS A 66 -17.39 9.56 9.49
N GLN A 67 -17.26 10.01 10.74
CA GLN A 67 -17.82 9.35 11.94
C GLN A 67 -17.53 7.84 12.02
N GLY A 68 -16.29 7.46 11.66
CA GLY A 68 -15.86 6.07 11.72
C GLY A 68 -16.33 5.16 10.58
N MET A 69 -17.03 5.70 9.59
CA MET A 69 -17.48 5.00 8.38
C MET A 69 -16.64 5.42 7.17
N LEU A 70 -16.64 4.57 6.14
CA LEU A 70 -16.09 4.87 4.83
C LEU A 70 -17.19 4.85 3.77
N PHE A 71 -17.41 5.96 3.09
CA PHE A 71 -18.41 6.11 2.04
C PHE A 71 -17.72 6.10 0.68
N HIS A 72 -18.16 5.23 -0.21
CA HIS A 72 -17.74 5.17 -1.62
C HIS A 72 -18.87 5.68 -2.50
N ILE A 73 -18.81 6.97 -2.88
CA ILE A 73 -19.85 7.65 -3.65
C ILE A 73 -19.52 7.57 -5.14
N VAL A 74 -20.36 6.88 -5.90
CA VAL A 74 -20.26 6.76 -7.36
C VAL A 74 -21.00 7.89 -8.03
N ILE A 75 -20.30 8.55 -8.96
CA ILE A 75 -20.76 9.70 -9.72
C ILE A 75 -20.70 9.33 -11.20
N PRO A 76 -21.85 9.04 -11.84
CA PRO A 76 -21.87 8.60 -13.23
C PRO A 76 -21.61 9.78 -14.18
N SER A 77 -20.92 9.54 -15.30
CA SER A 77 -20.72 10.57 -16.34
C SER A 77 -21.98 10.83 -17.18
N THR A 78 -23.12 10.23 -16.83
CA THR A 78 -24.40 10.48 -17.50
C THR A 78 -25.04 11.79 -17.03
N THR A 79 -24.57 12.38 -15.94
CA THR A 79 -24.99 13.71 -15.49
C THR A 79 -24.07 14.79 -16.04
N VAL A 80 -24.57 16.02 -16.19
CA VAL A 80 -23.75 17.14 -16.70
C VAL A 80 -22.51 17.38 -15.84
N LEU A 81 -22.66 17.35 -14.51
CA LEU A 81 -21.54 17.56 -13.59
C LEU A 81 -20.56 16.37 -13.62
N GLY A 82 -21.07 15.13 -13.61
CA GLY A 82 -20.24 13.93 -13.68
C GLY A 82 -19.48 13.83 -15.00
N LYS A 83 -20.11 14.22 -16.11
CA LYS A 83 -19.49 14.30 -17.44
C LYS A 83 -18.37 15.33 -17.47
N ALA A 84 -18.66 16.57 -17.04
CA ALA A 84 -17.68 17.65 -17.02
C ALA A 84 -16.45 17.29 -16.18
N LEU A 85 -16.66 16.64 -15.03
CA LEU A 85 -15.57 16.21 -14.17
C LEU A 85 -14.77 15.06 -14.81
N PHE A 86 -15.44 14.01 -15.30
CA PHE A 86 -14.79 12.89 -15.97
C PHE A 86 -13.94 13.36 -17.16
N GLU A 87 -14.49 14.22 -18.01
CA GLU A 87 -13.80 14.74 -19.20
C GLU A 87 -12.61 15.64 -18.85
N SER A 88 -12.66 16.39 -17.74
CA SER A 88 -11.56 17.27 -17.33
C SER A 88 -10.37 16.53 -16.72
N VAL A 89 -10.57 15.34 -16.16
CA VAL A 89 -9.50 14.61 -15.42
C VAL A 89 -9.08 13.28 -16.06
N GLN A 90 -9.86 12.73 -17.00
CA GLN A 90 -9.59 11.40 -17.60
C GLN A 90 -8.22 11.27 -18.28
N ASP A 91 -7.68 12.38 -18.80
CA ASP A 91 -6.38 12.44 -19.48
C ASP A 91 -5.23 12.62 -18.49
N CYS A 92 -5.52 13.14 -17.28
CA CYS A 92 -4.55 13.30 -16.19
C CYS A 92 -4.32 11.99 -15.41
N TRP A 93 -5.25 11.06 -15.52
CA TRP A 93 -5.21 9.77 -14.86
C TRP A 93 -4.43 8.73 -15.69
N PHE A 94 -3.09 8.84 -15.54
CA PHE A 94 -1.96 7.97 -15.89
C PHE A 94 -1.77 7.44 -17.33
N GLU A 95 -0.61 7.82 -17.88
CA GLU A 95 0.06 7.40 -19.11
C GLU A 95 0.37 5.89 -19.23
N LYS A 96 0.42 5.13 -18.12
CA LYS A 96 0.55 3.65 -18.16
C LYS A 96 -0.66 2.98 -18.83
N ALA A 97 -1.86 3.58 -18.73
CA ALA A 97 -3.05 3.15 -19.46
C ALA A 97 -2.99 3.46 -20.96
N ARG A 98 -2.16 4.44 -21.37
CA ARG A 98 -1.92 4.75 -22.79
C ARG A 98 -1.06 3.67 -23.46
N LYS A 99 -0.18 2.99 -22.71
CA LYS A 99 0.61 1.83 -23.17
C LYS A 99 -0.12 0.49 -22.95
N ALA A 100 -0.96 0.37 -21.92
CA ALA A 100 -1.79 -0.80 -21.69
C ALA A 100 -3.18 -0.64 -22.35
N GLN A 101 -3.26 -0.95 -23.65
CA GLN A 101 -4.51 -1.26 -24.37
C GLN A 101 -5.26 -2.51 -23.82
N LEU A 102 -4.98 -2.91 -22.57
CA LEU A 102 -5.55 -4.07 -21.90
C LEU A 102 -6.69 -3.60 -20.98
N GLY A 103 -7.81 -3.21 -21.59
CA GLY A 103 -9.12 -2.98 -20.97
C GLY A 103 -9.16 -2.96 -19.44
N LEU A 104 -8.58 -1.91 -18.83
CA LEU A 104 -8.59 -1.72 -17.38
C LEU A 104 -10.06 -1.68 -16.94
N ARG A 105 -10.50 -2.77 -16.31
CA ARG A 105 -11.86 -2.88 -15.78
C ARG A 105 -12.00 -2.07 -14.49
N ASP A 106 -10.91 -1.76 -13.81
CA ASP A 106 -10.91 -1.33 -12.41
C ASP A 106 -10.93 0.19 -12.17
N TRP A 107 -11.31 0.56 -10.94
CA TRP A 107 -11.21 1.92 -10.42
C TRP A 107 -9.74 2.33 -10.29
N SER A 108 -9.37 3.43 -10.93
CA SER A 108 -8.00 3.97 -10.93
C SER A 108 -7.96 5.25 -10.10
N GLY A 109 -7.31 5.19 -8.94
CA GLY A 109 -7.15 6.35 -8.04
C GLY A 109 -6.25 7.45 -8.61
N ARG A 110 -6.37 8.68 -8.09
CA ARG A 110 -5.50 9.80 -8.54
C ARG A 110 -4.02 9.47 -8.33
N PRO A 111 -3.17 9.75 -9.34
CA PRO A 111 -1.73 9.72 -9.17
C PRO A 111 -1.33 10.58 -7.97
N ARG A 112 -0.37 10.09 -7.18
CA ARG A 112 0.24 10.89 -6.12
C ARG A 112 0.92 12.10 -6.74
N VAL A 113 0.76 13.26 -6.11
CA VAL A 113 1.29 14.53 -6.57
C VAL A 113 2.81 14.51 -6.44
N GLY A 114 3.46 14.11 -7.52
CA GLY A 114 4.90 14.28 -7.79
C GLY A 114 5.15 14.54 -9.28
N VAL A 115 4.09 14.59 -10.08
CA VAL A 115 4.15 14.77 -11.53
C VAL A 115 3.68 16.20 -11.80
N SER A 116 4.62 17.14 -11.89
CA SER A 116 4.37 18.56 -12.22
C SER A 116 3.59 18.73 -13.53
N PHE A 117 3.58 17.71 -14.39
CA PHE A 117 2.97 17.74 -15.71
C PHE A 117 1.46 17.97 -15.73
N PHE A 118 0.72 17.64 -14.66
CA PHE A 118 -0.75 17.72 -14.67
C PHE A 118 -1.33 18.86 -13.83
N LEU A 119 -0.49 19.75 -13.28
CA LEU A 119 -0.96 20.81 -12.37
C LEU A 119 -2.00 21.73 -13.03
N LYS A 120 -1.87 22.00 -14.32
CA LYS A 120 -2.77 22.91 -15.05
C LYS A 120 -4.15 22.30 -15.23
N GLU A 121 -4.21 21.03 -15.61
CA GLU A 121 -5.44 20.29 -15.83
C GLU A 121 -6.17 20.06 -14.50
N LEU A 122 -5.42 19.76 -13.42
CA LEU A 122 -5.99 19.67 -12.07
C LEU A 122 -6.54 21.02 -11.58
N GLN A 123 -5.88 22.14 -11.90
CA GLN A 123 -6.40 23.48 -11.61
C GLN A 123 -7.68 23.79 -12.40
N ALA A 124 -7.77 23.34 -13.64
CA ALA A 124 -8.97 23.52 -14.46
C ALA A 124 -10.18 22.72 -13.95
N ALA A 125 -9.94 21.55 -13.35
CA ALA A 125 -10.99 20.72 -12.74
C ALA A 125 -11.49 21.25 -11.39
N ALA A 126 -10.69 22.08 -10.69
CA ALA A 126 -10.97 22.49 -9.31
C ALA A 126 -12.36 23.13 -9.08
N PRO A 127 -12.88 24.04 -9.95
CA PRO A 127 -14.22 24.59 -9.76
C PRO A 127 -15.34 23.54 -9.84
N VAL A 128 -15.15 22.52 -10.67
CA VAL A 128 -16.11 21.42 -10.85
C VAL A 128 -16.04 20.46 -9.65
N GLU A 129 -14.83 20.18 -9.16
CA GLU A 129 -14.58 19.41 -7.94
C GLU A 129 -15.23 20.08 -6.70
N ASP A 130 -15.06 21.40 -6.56
CA ASP A 130 -15.66 22.18 -5.47
C ASP A 130 -17.19 22.19 -5.52
N ALA A 131 -17.77 22.44 -6.69
CA ALA A 131 -19.22 22.44 -6.88
C ALA A 131 -19.84 21.06 -6.58
N LEU A 132 -19.14 19.98 -6.94
CA LEU A 132 -19.54 18.62 -6.60
C LEU A 132 -19.48 18.39 -5.10
N LEU A 133 -18.39 18.78 -4.44
CA LEU A 133 -18.20 18.54 -3.02
C LEU A 133 -19.28 19.21 -2.18
N SER A 134 -19.63 20.46 -2.48
CA SER A 134 -20.70 21.17 -1.79
C SER A 134 -22.05 20.46 -1.93
N LYS A 135 -22.34 19.83 -3.07
CA LYS A 135 -23.56 19.02 -3.24
C LYS A 135 -23.50 17.71 -2.46
N VAL A 136 -22.33 17.06 -2.45
CA VAL A 136 -22.10 15.82 -1.70
C VAL A 136 -22.22 16.04 -0.19
N GLU A 137 -21.71 17.16 0.33
CA GLU A 137 -21.84 17.54 1.74
C GLU A 137 -23.30 17.58 2.18
N VAL A 138 -24.13 18.35 1.46
CA VAL A 138 -25.56 18.49 1.77
C VAL A 138 -26.28 17.13 1.69
N ALA A 139 -26.04 16.38 0.62
CA ALA A 139 -26.69 15.10 0.41
C ALA A 139 -26.25 14.02 1.42
N LEU A 140 -25.00 14.09 1.91
CA LEU A 140 -24.49 13.19 2.94
C LEU A 140 -25.05 13.53 4.31
N GLU A 141 -25.17 14.82 4.68
CA GLU A 141 -25.83 15.24 5.91
C GLU A 141 -27.28 14.73 5.96
N ASP A 142 -28.04 14.91 4.88
CA ASP A 142 -29.41 14.40 4.77
C ASP A 142 -29.48 12.88 4.94
N LEU A 143 -28.55 12.15 4.32
CA LEU A 143 -28.48 10.69 4.43
C LEU A 143 -28.19 10.24 5.87
N LEU A 144 -27.28 10.91 6.58
CA LEU A 144 -26.92 10.60 7.96
C LEU A 144 -28.09 10.86 8.93
N VAL A 145 -28.85 11.94 8.71
CA VAL A 145 -30.06 12.24 9.48
C VAL A 145 -31.11 11.14 9.28
N GLN A 146 -31.34 10.73 8.03
CA GLN A 146 -32.27 9.65 7.72
C GLN A 146 -31.84 8.32 8.34
N ALA A 147 -30.56 7.98 8.27
CA ALA A 147 -30.03 6.74 8.86
C ALA A 147 -30.19 6.70 10.38
N THR A 148 -30.04 7.85 11.05
CA THR A 148 -30.26 7.97 12.51
C THR A 148 -31.72 7.75 12.91
N GLN A 149 -32.65 8.07 12.01
CA GLN A 149 -34.10 7.90 12.22
C GLN A 149 -34.62 6.54 11.73
N GLY A 150 -33.81 5.80 10.98
CA GLY A 150 -34.18 4.52 10.37
C GLY A 150 -34.10 3.32 11.32
N SER A 151 -34.60 2.18 10.86
CA SER A 151 -34.59 0.90 11.61
C SER A 151 -33.22 0.20 11.61
N LYS A 152 -32.31 0.58 10.71
CA LYS A 152 -30.92 0.12 10.66
C LYS A 152 -29.99 1.34 10.68
N PRO A 153 -29.53 1.78 11.87
CA PRO A 153 -28.56 2.86 11.97
C PRO A 153 -27.22 2.42 11.40
N PHE A 154 -26.47 3.37 10.85
CA PHE A 154 -25.09 3.10 10.47
C PHE A 154 -24.21 2.88 11.71
N SER A 155 -23.16 2.09 11.53
CA SER A 155 -22.21 1.72 12.58
C SER A 155 -20.77 1.91 12.13
N SER A 156 -19.87 2.18 13.07
CA SER A 156 -18.43 2.29 12.81
C SER A 156 -17.88 1.06 12.07
N GLY A 157 -16.86 1.28 11.25
CA GLY A 157 -16.20 0.25 10.48
C GLY A 157 -16.88 -0.12 9.17
N GLN A 158 -18.15 0.25 8.98
CA GLN A 158 -18.85 0.01 7.70
C GLN A 158 -18.17 0.70 6.53
N GLN A 159 -18.18 0.02 5.38
CA GLN A 159 -17.85 0.59 4.09
C GLN A 159 -19.12 0.60 3.24
N LEU A 160 -19.67 1.78 2.99
CA LEU A 160 -20.96 1.95 2.32
C LEU A 160 -20.74 2.35 0.87
N TRP A 161 -21.36 1.63 -0.05
CA TRP A 161 -21.40 1.99 -1.46
C TRP A 161 -22.64 2.83 -1.74
N LEU A 162 -22.44 4.04 -2.24
CA LEU A 162 -23.50 5.01 -2.49
C LEU A 162 -23.54 5.37 -3.98
N GLU A 163 -24.75 5.56 -4.50
CA GLU A 163 -24.96 6.13 -5.83
C GLU A 163 -25.46 7.57 -5.74
N ALA A 164 -24.81 8.45 -6.48
CA ALA A 164 -25.19 9.86 -6.60
C ALA A 164 -26.29 10.02 -7.66
N ILE A 165 -27.48 10.47 -7.24
CA ILE A 165 -28.66 10.60 -8.11
C ILE A 165 -29.10 12.06 -8.16
N TRP A 166 -29.14 12.62 -9.37
CA TRP A 166 -29.60 13.98 -9.61
C TRP A 166 -31.08 14.00 -9.94
N SER A 167 -31.82 14.95 -9.35
CA SER A 167 -33.25 15.15 -9.69
C SER A 167 -33.44 15.53 -11.16
N GLN A 168 -32.48 16.24 -11.75
CA GLN A 168 -32.44 16.55 -13.18
C GLN A 168 -31.00 16.36 -13.70
N PRO A 169 -30.67 15.21 -14.31
CA PRO A 169 -29.30 14.88 -14.75
C PRO A 169 -28.65 15.90 -15.68
N ASP A 170 -29.47 16.58 -16.49
CA ASP A 170 -29.03 17.60 -17.45
C ASP A 170 -28.86 19.00 -16.86
N ASN A 171 -29.18 19.19 -15.58
CA ASN A 171 -29.09 20.47 -14.89
C ASN A 171 -28.03 20.37 -13.78
N PRO A 172 -26.87 21.04 -13.91
CA PRO A 172 -25.81 21.01 -12.90
C PRO A 172 -26.25 21.57 -11.56
N ASP A 173 -27.25 22.46 -11.54
CA ASP A 173 -27.75 23.09 -10.31
C ASP A 173 -28.78 22.22 -9.59
N SER A 174 -29.25 21.14 -10.20
CA SER A 174 -30.25 20.28 -9.58
C SER A 174 -29.75 19.62 -8.29
N ALA A 175 -30.71 19.28 -7.43
CA ALA A 175 -30.43 18.64 -6.15
C ALA A 175 -29.81 17.25 -6.36
N LEU A 176 -28.81 16.95 -5.54
CA LEU A 176 -28.18 15.64 -5.44
C LEU A 176 -28.80 14.89 -4.26
N ARG A 177 -29.17 13.63 -4.46
CA ARG A 177 -29.46 12.68 -3.37
C ARG A 177 -28.44 11.55 -3.42
N LEU A 178 -28.09 11.01 -2.26
CA LEU A 178 -27.27 9.81 -2.15
C LEU A 178 -28.17 8.62 -1.80
N GLU A 179 -28.09 7.56 -2.59
CA GLU A 179 -28.80 6.31 -2.35
C GLU A 179 -27.82 5.24 -1.87
N VAL A 180 -28.12 4.60 -0.74
CA VAL A 180 -27.30 3.50 -0.22
C VAL A 180 -27.60 2.25 -1.04
N VAL A 181 -26.60 1.79 -1.78
CA VAL A 181 -26.69 0.50 -2.48
C VAL A 181 -26.49 -0.65 -1.49
N GLY A 182 -25.55 -0.51 -0.55
CA GLY A 182 -25.35 -1.45 0.55
C GLY A 182 -23.99 -1.31 1.24
N ASP A 183 -23.81 -2.03 2.34
CA ASP A 183 -22.50 -2.30 2.94
C ASP A 183 -21.72 -3.24 2.02
N VAL A 184 -20.52 -2.82 1.62
CA VAL A 184 -19.65 -3.56 0.69
C VAL A 184 -19.52 -5.02 1.14
N PHE A 185 -19.18 -5.26 2.40
CA PHE A 185 -18.83 -6.61 2.86
C PHE A 185 -20.03 -7.45 3.28
N ARG A 186 -21.11 -6.82 3.77
CA ARG A 186 -22.30 -7.53 4.25
C ARG A 186 -23.34 -7.75 3.17
N ASP A 187 -23.54 -6.76 2.30
CA ASP A 187 -24.65 -6.75 1.34
C ASP A 187 -24.17 -7.01 -0.09
N LEU A 188 -23.06 -6.41 -0.52
CA LEU A 188 -22.69 -6.34 -1.94
C LEU A 188 -21.77 -7.46 -2.41
N ILE A 189 -20.78 -7.83 -1.58
CA ILE A 189 -19.84 -8.90 -1.92
C ILE A 189 -19.78 -10.08 -0.91
N PRO A 190 -20.83 -10.42 -0.13
CA PRO A 190 -20.74 -11.47 0.89
C PRO A 190 -20.33 -12.82 0.30
N ASN A 191 -20.85 -13.16 -0.89
CA ASN A 191 -20.55 -14.41 -1.58
C ASN A 191 -19.13 -14.46 -2.16
N ARG A 192 -18.40 -13.33 -2.16
CA ARG A 192 -17.00 -13.25 -2.60
C ARG A 192 -16.04 -13.26 -1.42
N LEU A 193 -16.53 -13.27 -0.19
CA LEU A 193 -15.72 -13.40 1.00
C LEU A 193 -15.53 -14.87 1.35
N HIS A 194 -14.38 -15.17 1.94
CA HIS A 194 -14.06 -16.54 2.36
C HIS A 194 -14.81 -16.86 3.66
N SER A 195 -15.57 -17.96 3.69
CA SER A 195 -16.10 -18.51 4.94
C SER A 195 -14.98 -19.03 5.82
N LEU A 196 -14.99 -18.65 7.08
CA LEU A 196 -14.06 -19.13 8.09
C LEU A 196 -14.69 -20.27 8.90
N THR A 197 -13.92 -21.33 9.10
CA THR A 197 -14.14 -22.38 10.09
C THR A 197 -13.36 -22.07 11.36
N ASP A 198 -13.62 -22.76 12.47
CA ASP A 198 -12.86 -22.55 13.73
C ASP A 198 -11.39 -22.96 13.62
N THR A 199 -11.04 -23.80 12.63
CA THR A 199 -9.68 -24.26 12.40
C THR A 199 -8.84 -23.30 11.57
N ASP A 200 -9.48 -22.39 10.81
CA ASP A 200 -8.75 -21.46 9.93
C ASP A 200 -7.97 -20.42 10.76
N TRP A 201 -6.64 -20.49 10.69
CA TRP A 201 -5.71 -19.61 11.42
C TRP A 201 -6.07 -19.43 12.90
N ALA A 202 -6.34 -20.53 13.60
CA ALA A 202 -6.89 -20.54 14.96
C ALA A 202 -6.06 -19.78 16.02
N THR A 203 -4.78 -19.51 15.75
CA THR A 203 -3.89 -18.75 16.64
C THR A 203 -4.02 -17.23 16.50
N VAL A 204 -4.71 -16.74 15.45
CA VAL A 204 -4.89 -15.31 15.20
C VAL A 204 -6.24 -14.85 15.75
N PRO A 205 -6.28 -13.81 16.61
CA PRO A 205 -7.54 -13.27 17.13
C PRO A 205 -8.50 -12.87 16.01
N ARG A 206 -9.81 -13.03 16.24
CA ARG A 206 -10.86 -12.61 15.30
C ARG A 206 -11.64 -11.45 15.90
N ILE A 207 -11.84 -10.39 15.12
CA ILE A 207 -12.67 -9.25 15.49
C ILE A 207 -13.73 -9.01 14.41
N ASP A 208 -14.90 -8.52 14.81
CA ASP A 208 -15.91 -8.04 13.86
C ASP A 208 -15.49 -6.69 13.28
N LEU A 209 -15.87 -6.41 12.04
CA LEU A 209 -15.61 -5.14 11.36
C LEU A 209 -16.06 -3.91 12.17
N SER A 210 -17.09 -4.01 13.02
CA SER A 210 -17.52 -2.95 13.95
C SER A 210 -16.49 -2.59 15.03
N SER A 211 -15.43 -3.38 15.17
CA SER A 211 -14.27 -3.07 16.01
C SER A 211 -13.40 -1.98 15.40
N VAL A 212 -13.47 -1.77 14.08
CA VAL A 212 -12.90 -0.59 13.43
C VAL A 212 -13.72 0.62 13.88
N LYS A 213 -13.11 1.46 14.71
CA LYS A 213 -13.73 2.67 15.25
C LYS A 213 -13.71 3.77 14.21
N GLY A 214 -12.68 3.83 13.39
CA GLY A 214 -12.71 4.69 12.22
C GLY A 214 -11.53 4.54 11.30
N TYR A 215 -11.60 5.28 10.21
CA TYR A 215 -10.53 5.42 9.24
C TYR A 215 -9.77 6.72 9.56
N PHE A 216 -8.56 6.90 9.08
CA PHE A 216 -7.84 8.19 9.17
C PHE A 216 -7.00 8.46 7.91
N LEU A 217 -6.48 9.68 7.76
CA LEU A 217 -5.56 10.03 6.68
C LEU A 217 -4.10 9.71 7.03
N GLN A 218 -3.40 8.96 6.18
CA GLN A 218 -1.95 8.74 6.26
C GLN A 218 -1.24 9.08 4.94
N GLN A 219 -0.03 9.64 5.00
CA GLN A 219 0.83 9.73 3.82
C GLN A 219 1.34 8.32 3.44
N GLY A 220 1.87 8.15 2.23
CA GLY A 220 2.52 6.90 1.83
C GLY A 220 1.65 5.64 1.65
N TYR A 221 0.51 5.46 2.32
CA TYR A 221 -0.30 4.24 2.29
C TYR A 221 -1.74 4.48 1.86
N TYR A 222 -2.01 4.31 0.56
CA TYR A 222 -3.37 4.03 0.08
C TYR A 222 -3.24 3.27 -1.23
N LYS A 223 -3.60 2.00 -1.14
CA LYS A 223 -4.26 1.27 -2.22
C LYS A 223 -5.69 1.03 -1.69
N ASP A 224 -6.69 0.88 -2.55
CA ASP A 224 -8.10 0.71 -2.13
C ASP A 224 -8.31 -0.45 -1.14
N ASP A 225 -7.35 -1.38 -1.09
CA ASP A 225 -7.32 -2.57 -0.27
C ASP A 225 -6.43 -2.47 0.98
N ILE A 226 -5.78 -1.32 1.25
CA ILE A 226 -4.96 -1.10 2.45
C ILE A 226 -5.32 0.25 3.08
N LEU A 227 -5.96 0.19 4.25
CA LEU A 227 -6.58 1.34 4.91
C LEU A 227 -6.02 1.53 6.34
N PRO A 228 -5.46 2.70 6.68
CA PRO A 228 -5.16 3.06 8.06
C PRO A 228 -6.45 3.24 8.86
N VAL A 229 -6.51 2.59 10.03
CA VAL A 229 -7.70 2.53 10.88
C VAL A 229 -7.37 2.71 12.36
N TYR A 230 -8.31 3.31 13.08
CA TYR A 230 -8.42 3.17 14.53
C TYR A 230 -9.27 1.93 14.82
N VAL A 231 -8.74 1.02 15.61
CA VAL A 231 -9.39 -0.26 15.91
C VAL A 231 -9.33 -0.55 17.41
N SER A 232 -10.44 -1.08 17.94
CA SER A 232 -10.49 -1.60 19.31
C SER A 232 -10.08 -3.08 19.30
N ILE A 233 -8.99 -3.39 19.99
CA ILE A 233 -8.52 -4.76 20.24
C ILE A 233 -8.40 -4.90 21.75
N ASP A 234 -9.06 -5.92 22.32
CA ASP A 234 -9.10 -6.17 23.78
C ASP A 234 -9.56 -4.95 24.60
N GLY A 235 -10.45 -4.13 24.02
CA GLY A 235 -10.99 -2.92 24.65
C GLY A 235 -10.13 -1.67 24.48
N GLU A 236 -8.92 -1.77 23.95
CA GLU A 236 -8.03 -0.63 23.71
C GLU A 236 -8.11 -0.15 22.26
N VAL A 237 -8.26 1.16 22.06
CA VAL A 237 -8.22 1.77 20.73
C VAL A 237 -6.78 2.07 20.34
N ARG A 238 -6.34 1.53 19.20
CA ARG A 238 -4.99 1.73 18.65
C ARG A 238 -5.03 1.96 17.14
N GLN A 239 -3.94 2.50 16.60
CA GLN A 239 -3.74 2.62 15.16
C GLN A 239 -3.26 1.30 14.57
N ALA A 240 -3.80 0.92 13.42
CA ALA A 240 -3.43 -0.28 12.67
C ALA A 240 -3.62 -0.05 11.17
N MET A 241 -3.10 -0.98 10.37
CA MET A 241 -3.36 -1.03 8.93
C MET A 241 -4.30 -2.20 8.63
N LEU A 242 -5.49 -1.90 8.11
CA LEU A 242 -6.44 -2.88 7.63
C LEU A 242 -6.14 -3.21 6.17
N LYS A 243 -5.65 -4.43 5.92
CA LYS A 243 -5.56 -5.00 4.58
C LYS A 243 -6.84 -5.78 4.29
N THR A 244 -7.58 -5.34 3.29
CA THR A 244 -8.82 -5.97 2.82
C THR A 244 -8.61 -6.58 1.44
N ARG A 245 -9.63 -7.28 0.95
CA ARG A 245 -9.68 -7.67 -0.46
C ARG A 245 -9.96 -6.44 -1.33
N SER A 246 -9.15 -6.24 -2.38
CA SER A 246 -9.50 -5.29 -3.44
C SER A 246 -10.81 -5.71 -4.11
N PHE A 247 -11.78 -4.81 -4.15
CA PHE A 247 -13.06 -5.05 -4.78
C PHE A 247 -13.13 -4.34 -6.14
N GLY A 248 -13.56 -5.09 -7.15
CA GLY A 248 -13.56 -4.67 -8.55
C GLY A 248 -14.62 -3.60 -8.88
N PRO A 249 -14.75 -3.19 -10.15
CA PRO A 249 -15.68 -2.14 -10.60
C PRO A 249 -17.15 -2.51 -10.44
N ASP A 250 -17.45 -3.79 -10.24
CA ASP A 250 -18.80 -4.35 -10.29
C ASP A 250 -19.48 -4.45 -8.92
N VAL A 251 -18.91 -3.88 -7.85
CA VAL A 251 -19.49 -3.93 -6.48
C VAL A 251 -20.94 -3.42 -6.43
N GLY A 252 -21.34 -2.50 -7.31
CA GLY A 252 -22.72 -2.03 -7.42
C GLY A 252 -23.56 -2.67 -8.54
N SER A 253 -23.02 -3.63 -9.31
CA SER A 253 -23.68 -4.17 -10.51
C SER A 253 -24.57 -5.41 -10.24
N GLY A 254 -24.95 -5.64 -8.99
CA GLY A 254 -25.73 -6.80 -8.55
C GLY A 254 -24.89 -8.06 -8.30
N PRO A 255 -25.53 -9.22 -8.02
CA PRO A 255 -24.84 -10.47 -7.71
C PRO A 255 -24.12 -11.00 -8.95
N VAL A 256 -22.84 -10.64 -9.07
CA VAL A 256 -21.97 -11.15 -10.13
C VAL A 256 -21.29 -12.42 -9.62
N ALA A 257 -21.50 -13.52 -10.35
CA ALA A 257 -20.87 -14.81 -10.10
C ALA A 257 -19.35 -14.65 -9.88
N LEU A 258 -18.79 -15.47 -8.99
CA LEU A 258 -17.33 -15.59 -8.84
C LEU A 258 -16.75 -15.99 -10.20
N ASP A 259 -16.09 -15.04 -10.87
CA ASP A 259 -15.33 -15.35 -12.07
C ASP A 259 -13.95 -15.92 -11.71
N ARG A 260 -13.24 -16.47 -12.71
CA ARG A 260 -11.91 -17.05 -12.51
C ARG A 260 -10.89 -16.05 -11.94
N ASN A 261 -11.03 -14.76 -12.26
CA ASN A 261 -10.13 -13.72 -11.76
C ASN A 261 -10.39 -13.46 -10.27
N ALA A 262 -11.65 -13.45 -9.85
CA ALA A 262 -12.06 -13.33 -8.46
C ALA A 262 -11.59 -14.52 -7.62
N MET A 263 -11.54 -15.74 -8.18
CA MET A 263 -10.93 -16.89 -7.51
C MET A 263 -9.42 -16.75 -7.38
N PHE A 264 -8.73 -16.40 -8.46
CA PHE A 264 -7.27 -16.23 -8.45
C PHE A 264 -6.80 -15.14 -7.48
N THR A 265 -7.50 -14.01 -7.44
CA THR A 265 -7.20 -12.94 -6.47
C THR A 265 -7.44 -13.37 -5.03
N MET A 266 -8.43 -14.22 -4.78
CA MET A 266 -8.68 -14.79 -3.46
C MET A 266 -7.60 -15.79 -3.05
N GLU A 267 -7.08 -16.60 -3.97
CA GLU A 267 -5.96 -17.51 -3.71
C GLU A 267 -4.69 -16.74 -3.33
N ILE A 268 -4.37 -15.64 -4.02
CA ILE A 268 -3.22 -14.79 -3.67
C ILE A 268 -3.43 -14.16 -2.28
N PHE A 269 -4.62 -13.63 -2.01
CA PHE A 269 -4.94 -13.00 -0.74
C PHE A 269 -4.85 -13.99 0.43
N ARG A 270 -5.42 -15.19 0.28
CA ARG A 270 -5.32 -16.26 1.28
C ARG A 270 -3.90 -16.79 1.42
N GLY A 271 -3.19 -16.98 0.31
CA GLY A 271 -1.81 -17.47 0.33
C GLY A 271 -0.85 -16.52 1.05
N GLU A 272 -1.09 -15.21 0.97
CA GLU A 272 -0.36 -14.23 1.80
C GLU A 272 -0.68 -14.41 3.28
N LEU A 273 -1.95 -14.54 3.65
CA LEU A 273 -2.36 -14.78 5.04
C LEU A 273 -1.78 -16.09 5.59
N ASP A 274 -1.82 -17.17 4.81
CA ASP A 274 -1.21 -18.46 5.13
C ASP A 274 0.29 -18.30 5.40
N LEU A 275 1.00 -17.56 4.56
CA LEU A 275 2.41 -17.30 4.76
C LEU A 275 2.65 -16.51 6.06
N LEU A 276 1.95 -15.40 6.27
CA LEU A 276 2.11 -14.54 7.46
C LEU A 276 1.86 -15.30 8.77
N CYS A 277 0.88 -16.20 8.80
CA CYS A 277 0.52 -16.97 9.98
C CYS A 277 1.49 -18.13 10.27
N ASN A 278 2.22 -18.63 9.27
CA ASN A 278 3.12 -19.77 9.40
C ASN A 278 4.61 -19.39 9.39
N LEU A 279 4.95 -18.15 9.04
CA LEU A 279 6.33 -17.65 9.11
C LEU A 279 6.78 -17.56 10.57
N PRO A 280 7.95 -18.12 10.93
CA PRO A 280 8.58 -17.83 12.20
C PRO A 280 8.80 -16.31 12.34
N PRO A 281 8.52 -15.72 13.52
CA PRO A 281 8.66 -14.28 13.72
C PRO A 281 10.08 -13.79 13.42
N HIS A 282 10.18 -12.67 12.70
CA HIS A 282 11.45 -12.01 12.43
C HIS A 282 11.25 -10.48 12.44
N PRO A 283 12.14 -9.70 13.07
CA PRO A 283 11.94 -8.26 13.24
C PRO A 283 11.91 -7.46 11.93
N ASN A 284 12.50 -7.98 10.86
CA ASN A 284 12.57 -7.32 9.55
C ASN A 284 11.57 -7.85 8.50
N VAL A 285 10.60 -8.66 8.92
CA VAL A 285 9.56 -9.22 8.04
C VAL A 285 8.20 -9.02 8.69
N LEU A 286 7.18 -8.69 7.90
CA LEU A 286 5.82 -8.60 8.40
C LEU A 286 5.40 -9.94 8.99
N GLY A 287 5.13 -9.96 10.30
CA GLY A 287 4.70 -11.16 11.00
C GLY A 287 3.19 -11.42 10.86
N ALA A 288 2.72 -12.39 11.64
CA ALA A 288 1.31 -12.73 11.75
C ALA A 288 0.44 -11.49 12.02
N PRO A 289 -0.80 -11.43 11.47
CA PRO A 289 -1.69 -10.31 11.71
C PRO A 289 -2.01 -10.11 13.20
N LEU A 290 -2.30 -8.86 13.57
CA LEU A 290 -2.80 -8.52 14.91
C LEU A 290 -4.18 -9.15 15.18
N ALA A 291 -5.03 -9.18 14.16
CA ALA A 291 -6.32 -9.87 14.17
C ALA A 291 -6.84 -10.06 12.74
N LEU A 292 -7.68 -11.08 12.55
CA LEU A 292 -8.54 -11.21 11.39
C LEU A 292 -9.78 -10.34 11.56
N VAL A 293 -10.16 -9.61 10.52
CA VAL A 293 -11.38 -8.80 10.48
C VAL A 293 -12.46 -9.56 9.75
N THR A 294 -13.61 -9.70 10.40
CA THR A 294 -14.69 -10.57 9.96
C THR A 294 -16.03 -9.84 9.93
N VAL A 295 -16.98 -10.41 9.19
CA VAL A 295 -18.41 -10.06 9.28
C VAL A 295 -19.24 -11.33 9.39
N THR A 296 -20.36 -11.24 10.11
CA THR A 296 -21.36 -12.31 10.12
C THR A 296 -22.39 -12.04 9.02
N VAL A 297 -22.62 -13.03 8.16
CA VAL A 297 -23.57 -12.94 7.06
C VAL A 297 -24.56 -14.09 7.17
N GLN A 298 -25.86 -13.78 7.08
CA GLN A 298 -26.91 -14.79 6.95
C GLN A 298 -26.86 -15.38 5.55
N GLU A 299 -26.55 -16.68 5.44
CA GLU A 299 -26.60 -17.35 4.15
C GLU A 299 -28.08 -17.57 3.75
N PRO A 300 -28.46 -17.26 2.50
CA PRO A 300 -29.81 -17.54 2.04
C PRO A 300 -30.07 -19.04 2.13
N GLU A 301 -31.29 -19.42 2.53
CA GLU A 301 -31.73 -20.82 2.58
C GLU A 301 -31.38 -21.51 1.26
N GLY A 302 -30.44 -22.47 1.33
CA GLY A 302 -30.00 -23.22 0.18
C GLY A 302 -31.19 -23.94 -0.44
N ASN A 303 -31.19 -24.06 -1.77
CA ASN A 303 -32.21 -24.73 -2.59
C ASN A 303 -32.24 -26.27 -2.39
N THR A 304 -31.86 -26.74 -1.21
CA THR A 304 -31.96 -28.12 -0.75
C THR A 304 -33.18 -28.22 0.15
N ASN A 305 -34.03 -29.21 -0.08
CA ASN A 305 -35.23 -29.54 0.71
C ASN A 305 -34.90 -29.93 2.18
N SER A 306 -34.21 -29.06 2.90
CA SER A 306 -33.85 -29.23 4.31
C SER A 306 -34.49 -28.09 5.09
N ASP A 307 -35.33 -28.43 6.07
CA ASP A 307 -35.87 -27.54 7.11
C ASP A 307 -34.79 -26.95 8.04
N ASP A 308 -33.54 -26.82 7.56
CA ASP A 308 -32.43 -26.29 8.31
C ASP A 308 -32.54 -24.77 8.36
N PRO A 309 -32.54 -24.15 9.56
CA PRO A 309 -32.62 -22.71 9.69
C PRO A 309 -31.42 -22.04 9.00
N PRO A 310 -31.58 -20.81 8.48
CA PRO A 310 -30.48 -20.05 7.89
C PRO A 310 -29.30 -19.99 8.88
N ARG A 311 -28.13 -20.43 8.42
CA ARG A 311 -26.92 -20.46 9.23
C ARG A 311 -26.15 -19.16 9.03
N ASP A 312 -25.81 -18.53 10.15
CA ASP A 312 -24.86 -17.43 10.15
C ASP A 312 -23.48 -17.96 9.75
N SER A 313 -22.92 -17.43 8.67
CA SER A 313 -21.55 -17.71 8.25
C SER A 313 -20.64 -16.55 8.64
N LEU A 314 -19.55 -16.86 9.33
CA LEU A 314 -18.46 -15.92 9.56
C LEU A 314 -17.61 -15.79 8.29
N LYS A 315 -17.49 -14.57 7.75
CA LYS A 315 -16.77 -14.30 6.50
C LYS A 315 -15.56 -13.41 6.76
N LEU A 316 -14.43 -13.71 6.12
CA LEU A 316 -13.19 -12.93 6.19
C LEU A 316 -13.29 -11.67 5.32
N VAL A 317 -13.19 -10.49 5.94
CA VAL A 317 -13.04 -9.19 5.26
C VAL A 317 -11.58 -8.93 4.91
N GLY A 318 -10.69 -9.23 5.86
CA GLY A 318 -9.27 -8.97 5.76
C GLY A 318 -8.58 -9.14 7.10
N TRP A 319 -7.47 -8.44 7.32
CA TRP A 319 -6.70 -8.55 8.56
C TRP A 319 -5.98 -7.26 8.91
N LEU A 320 -5.60 -7.14 10.18
CA LEU A 320 -4.89 -5.99 10.72
C LEU A 320 -3.40 -6.26 10.81
N HIS A 321 -2.61 -5.29 10.37
CA HIS A 321 -1.18 -5.22 10.62
C HIS A 321 -0.87 -4.12 11.64
N PRO A 322 0.30 -4.20 12.30
CA PRO A 322 0.88 -3.06 12.99
C PRO A 322 0.90 -1.83 12.08
N PHE A 323 0.75 -0.66 12.68
CA PHE A 323 0.94 0.59 11.97
C PHE A 323 2.43 0.74 11.60
N LEU A 324 2.71 0.81 10.30
CA LEU A 324 4.05 0.95 9.76
C LEU A 324 4.18 2.28 9.03
N ARG A 325 5.35 2.91 9.07
CA ARG A 325 5.64 4.22 8.44
C ARG A 325 6.33 4.02 7.10
N THR A 326 6.01 4.87 6.12
CA THR A 326 6.67 4.76 4.80
C THR A 326 8.06 5.37 4.80
N VAL A 327 8.90 4.93 3.86
CA VAL A 327 10.19 5.56 3.54
C VAL A 327 10.06 7.04 3.18
N THR A 328 8.95 7.43 2.56
CA THR A 328 8.71 8.80 2.12
C THR A 328 8.31 9.76 3.24
N GLU A 329 7.89 9.27 4.41
CA GLU A 329 7.42 10.11 5.53
C GLU A 329 8.56 10.72 6.35
N LYS A 330 9.82 10.37 6.05
CA LYS A 330 10.99 10.78 6.83
C LYS A 330 11.99 11.59 6.00
N ARG A 331 12.08 12.89 6.34
CA ARG A 331 13.17 13.79 5.93
C ARG A 331 14.56 13.40 6.47
N PRO A 332 14.74 12.74 7.63
CA PRO A 332 16.08 12.40 8.12
C PRO A 332 16.84 11.39 7.24
N PHE A 333 16.16 10.47 6.53
CA PHE A 333 16.80 9.50 5.60
C PHE A 333 17.39 10.17 4.36
N PHE A 334 16.90 11.36 4.02
CA PHE A 334 17.42 12.19 2.94
C PHE A 334 18.25 13.36 3.45
N SER A 335 18.56 13.40 4.74
CA SER A 335 19.59 14.31 5.21
C SER A 335 20.92 13.73 4.72
N TRP A 336 21.59 14.41 3.79
CA TRP A 336 22.92 14.07 3.28
C TRP A 336 23.98 14.35 4.35
N THR A 337 23.79 13.70 5.49
CA THR A 337 24.57 13.80 6.72
C THR A 337 25.12 12.41 7.04
N GLU A 338 26.20 12.37 7.81
CA GLU A 338 26.83 11.11 8.21
C GLU A 338 25.88 10.22 9.04
N GLU A 339 25.07 10.81 9.92
CA GLU A 339 24.04 10.08 10.68
C GLU A 339 22.95 9.52 9.77
N GLY A 340 22.51 10.29 8.77
CA GLY A 340 21.55 9.85 7.76
C GLY A 340 22.05 8.61 7.01
N VAL A 341 23.27 8.66 6.49
CA VAL A 341 23.91 7.53 5.80
C VAL A 341 24.05 6.31 6.71
N ARG A 342 24.46 6.52 7.98
CA ARG A 342 24.57 5.44 8.97
C ARG A 342 23.23 4.74 9.20
N HIS A 343 22.15 5.49 9.36
CA HIS A 343 20.81 4.91 9.48
C HIS A 343 20.40 4.16 8.22
N SER A 344 20.64 4.72 7.04
CA SER A 344 20.32 4.04 5.78
C SER A 344 21.08 2.72 5.60
N ILE A 345 22.36 2.65 5.98
CA ILE A 345 23.14 1.40 5.94
C ILE A 345 22.50 0.33 6.86
N ARG A 346 22.07 0.71 8.06
CA ARG A 346 21.34 -0.23 8.96
C ARG A 346 20.05 -0.74 8.33
N HIS A 347 19.31 0.10 7.62
CA HIS A 347 18.08 -0.32 6.95
C HIS A 347 18.33 -1.21 5.73
N VAL A 348 19.45 -1.03 5.04
CA VAL A 348 19.90 -1.99 4.02
C VAL A 348 20.23 -3.33 4.67
N LEU A 349 20.88 -3.34 5.84
CA LEU A 349 21.12 -4.57 6.60
C LEU A 349 19.81 -5.25 7.00
N ASP A 350 18.85 -4.49 7.54
CA ASP A 350 17.51 -4.97 7.88
C ASP A 350 16.80 -5.62 6.67
N LEU A 351 16.87 -4.98 5.50
CA LEU A 351 16.32 -5.50 4.24
C LEU A 351 16.91 -6.88 3.93
N PHE A 352 18.24 -7.00 3.89
CA PHE A 352 18.88 -8.27 3.55
C PHE A 352 18.62 -9.36 4.61
N ARG A 353 18.58 -9.02 5.90
CA ARG A 353 18.19 -9.98 6.96
C ARG A 353 16.75 -10.47 6.79
N GLY A 354 15.81 -9.57 6.48
CA GLY A 354 14.42 -9.94 6.22
C GLY A 354 14.28 -10.86 5.00
N LEU A 355 15.00 -10.57 3.92
CA LEU A 355 14.99 -11.40 2.71
C LEU A 355 15.66 -12.76 2.93
N GLN A 356 16.77 -12.80 3.67
CA GLN A 356 17.44 -14.04 4.01
C GLN A 356 16.53 -14.93 4.86
N HIS A 357 15.83 -14.35 5.85
CA HIS A 357 14.84 -15.06 6.65
C HIS A 357 13.75 -15.68 5.77
N LEU A 358 13.10 -14.87 4.92
CA LEU A 358 12.07 -15.36 3.99
C LEU A 358 12.58 -16.51 3.11
N PHE A 359 13.77 -16.35 2.55
CA PHE A 359 14.38 -17.34 1.67
C PHE A 359 14.69 -18.66 2.39
N GLN A 360 15.19 -18.60 3.62
CA GLN A 360 15.44 -19.77 4.48
C GLN A 360 14.14 -20.52 4.83
N GLN A 361 13.00 -19.82 4.87
CA GLN A 361 11.67 -20.42 5.03
C GLN A 361 11.07 -20.91 3.71
N GLY A 362 11.82 -20.89 2.61
CA GLY A 362 11.38 -21.36 1.29
C GLY A 362 10.49 -20.36 0.54
N PHE A 363 10.44 -19.10 0.97
CA PHE A 363 9.69 -18.05 0.28
C PHE A 363 10.60 -17.11 -0.50
N VAL A 364 10.32 -16.96 -1.79
CA VAL A 364 11.00 -16.00 -2.67
C VAL A 364 10.08 -14.83 -2.93
N HIS A 365 10.46 -13.64 -2.46
CA HIS A 365 9.64 -12.46 -2.61
C HIS A 365 9.64 -11.96 -4.07
N PRO A 366 8.49 -11.97 -4.76
CA PRO A 366 8.43 -11.75 -6.21
C PRO A 366 8.50 -10.28 -6.63
N ASP A 367 8.16 -9.36 -5.73
CA ASP A 367 7.98 -7.92 -5.99
C ASP A 367 8.74 -7.07 -4.96
N ILE A 368 10.06 -7.28 -4.83
CA ILE A 368 10.89 -6.45 -3.94
C ILE A 368 11.10 -5.07 -4.54
N LYS A 369 10.59 -4.06 -3.82
CA LYS A 369 10.69 -2.64 -4.12
C LYS A 369 10.68 -1.81 -2.84
N ALA A 370 11.16 -0.58 -2.91
CA ALA A 370 11.18 0.38 -1.80
C ALA A 370 9.78 0.66 -1.24
N ALA A 371 8.73 0.55 -2.06
CA ALA A 371 7.34 0.68 -1.60
C ALA A 371 6.87 -0.48 -0.72
N ASN A 372 7.55 -1.63 -0.79
CA ASN A 372 7.29 -2.84 0.01
C ASN A 372 8.27 -2.98 1.18
N CYS A 373 8.95 -1.88 1.55
CA CYS A 373 9.85 -1.77 2.68
C CYS A 373 9.39 -0.63 3.58
N LEU A 374 9.00 -0.93 4.80
CA LEU A 374 8.37 0.02 5.71
C LEU A 374 9.12 0.08 7.05
N PHE A 375 8.77 1.02 7.91
CA PHE A 375 9.41 1.19 9.21
C PHE A 375 8.45 0.91 10.36
N ASP A 376 8.90 0.12 11.34
CA ASP A 376 8.11 -0.27 12.52
C ASP A 376 7.85 0.88 13.51
N GLY A 377 8.62 1.96 13.45
CA GLY A 377 8.44 3.09 14.36
C GLY A 377 9.65 3.31 15.26
N ARG A 378 9.58 4.29 16.18
CA ARG A 378 10.52 4.34 17.33
C ARG A 378 9.93 3.71 18.58
N ASP A 379 8.71 3.19 18.48
CA ASP A 379 7.97 2.57 19.58
C ASP A 379 8.39 1.10 19.78
N SER A 380 9.40 0.64 19.03
CA SER A 380 10.08 -0.63 19.26
C SER A 380 10.60 -0.71 20.70
N PRO A 381 10.53 -1.88 21.37
CA PRO A 381 10.90 -2.02 22.78
C PRO A 381 12.32 -1.55 23.13
N ASP A 382 13.23 -1.56 22.15
CA ASP A 382 14.62 -1.11 22.26
C ASP A 382 14.86 0.30 21.70
N GLY A 383 13.81 1.00 21.26
CA GLY A 383 13.87 2.34 20.69
C GLY A 383 14.55 2.44 19.32
N VAL A 384 14.90 1.29 18.73
CA VAL A 384 15.54 1.20 17.41
C VAL A 384 14.48 0.98 16.35
N GLU A 385 14.39 1.93 15.41
CA GLU A 385 13.56 1.76 14.23
C GLU A 385 14.19 0.74 13.28
N ARG A 386 13.35 -0.17 12.78
CA ARG A 386 13.74 -1.22 11.85
C ARG A 386 12.98 -1.12 10.55
N LEU A 387 13.64 -1.55 9.47
CA LEU A 387 12.97 -1.81 8.20
C LEU A 387 12.28 -3.18 8.24
N VAL A 388 11.04 -3.22 7.76
CA VAL A 388 10.16 -4.39 7.68
C VAL A 388 9.77 -4.62 6.22
N VAL A 389 10.04 -5.83 5.71
CA VAL A 389 9.60 -6.30 4.38
C VAL A 389 8.13 -6.70 4.45
N ILE A 390 7.32 -6.19 3.52
CA ILE A 390 5.86 -6.40 3.46
C ILE A 390 5.38 -6.84 2.06
N ASP A 391 4.06 -7.00 1.90
CA ASP A 391 3.41 -7.38 0.63
C ASP A 391 3.86 -8.77 0.14
N LEU A 392 3.75 -9.76 1.03
CA LEU A 392 4.25 -11.11 0.85
C LEU A 392 3.31 -11.99 0.00
N GLN A 393 2.63 -11.37 -0.97
CA GLN A 393 1.73 -12.06 -1.87
C GLN A 393 2.50 -13.10 -2.70
N PRO A 394 2.04 -14.37 -2.75
CA PRO A 394 2.73 -15.44 -3.48
C PRO A 394 2.50 -15.34 -4.99
N ARG A 395 2.99 -14.25 -5.59
CA ARG A 395 2.88 -13.99 -7.02
C ARG A 395 3.90 -14.85 -7.78
N LYS A 396 3.48 -15.36 -8.93
CA LYS A 396 4.36 -16.13 -9.83
C LYS A 396 5.24 -15.24 -10.71
N LYS A 397 4.80 -14.00 -10.93
CA LYS A 397 5.45 -13.03 -11.78
C LYS A 397 6.51 -12.29 -10.97
N TYR A 398 7.73 -12.26 -11.48
CA TYR A 398 8.80 -11.39 -11.01
C TYR A 398 8.53 -9.94 -11.43
N GLU A 399 8.72 -9.01 -10.50
CA GLU A 399 8.61 -7.57 -10.72
C GLU A 399 9.84 -6.84 -10.13
N CYS A 400 10.26 -5.77 -10.78
CA CYS A 400 11.30 -4.84 -10.31
C CYS A 400 10.90 -3.44 -10.77
N ASP A 401 10.05 -2.76 -9.97
CA ASP A 401 9.51 -1.45 -10.32
C ASP A 401 10.51 -0.29 -10.13
N ASP A 402 11.56 -0.50 -9.34
CA ASP A 402 12.52 0.53 -8.94
C ASP A 402 13.75 0.67 -9.85
N GLY A 403 13.91 -0.23 -10.81
CA GLY A 403 15.07 -0.30 -11.68
C GLY A 403 14.83 -1.21 -12.89
N PRO A 404 15.84 -1.41 -13.75
CA PRO A 404 15.71 -2.32 -14.88
C PRO A 404 15.56 -3.77 -14.40
N HIS A 405 14.79 -4.58 -15.13
CA HIS A 405 14.69 -6.02 -14.84
C HIS A 405 16.06 -6.70 -14.87
N ALA A 406 16.28 -7.71 -14.02
CA ALA A 406 17.49 -8.52 -14.05
C ALA A 406 17.74 -9.14 -15.45
N PRO A 407 18.99 -9.27 -15.90
CA PRO A 407 19.34 -9.89 -17.20
C PRO A 407 18.74 -11.29 -17.44
N GLU A 408 18.61 -12.11 -16.41
CA GLU A 408 17.95 -13.43 -16.46
C GLU A 408 16.46 -13.31 -16.77
N VAL A 409 15.82 -12.29 -16.21
CA VAL A 409 14.40 -11.96 -16.44
C VAL A 409 14.19 -11.42 -17.85
N GLN A 410 15.16 -10.65 -18.36
CA GLN A 410 15.18 -10.21 -19.76
C GLN A 410 15.47 -11.36 -20.73
N GLY A 411 16.01 -12.47 -20.24
CA GLY A 411 16.28 -13.69 -21.02
C GLY A 411 17.70 -13.83 -21.55
N HIS A 412 18.63 -12.97 -21.11
CA HIS A 412 20.02 -13.00 -21.53
C HIS A 412 20.85 -14.08 -20.82
N TRP A 413 20.32 -14.61 -19.72
CA TRP A 413 20.98 -15.62 -18.92
C TRP A 413 19.98 -16.69 -18.54
N ASP A 414 20.43 -17.94 -18.58
CA ASP A 414 19.69 -19.10 -18.11
C ASP A 414 20.49 -19.85 -17.05
N ALA A 415 19.78 -20.59 -16.20
CA ALA A 415 20.36 -21.37 -15.14
C ALA A 415 19.92 -22.83 -15.28
N ALA A 416 20.86 -23.75 -15.08
CA ALA A 416 20.60 -25.18 -15.05
C ALA A 416 21.31 -25.83 -13.85
N PRO A 417 20.78 -26.94 -13.30
CA PRO A 417 21.52 -27.71 -12.30
C PRO A 417 22.75 -28.35 -12.94
N GLY A 418 23.90 -28.18 -12.31
CA GLY A 418 25.15 -28.86 -12.63
C GLY A 418 25.17 -30.28 -12.08
N GLU A 419 26.16 -31.08 -12.53
CA GLU A 419 26.32 -32.48 -12.13
C GLU A 419 26.65 -32.65 -10.63
N ASP A 420 27.27 -31.64 -10.03
CA ASP A 420 27.66 -31.57 -8.61
C ASP A 420 26.63 -30.84 -7.73
N GLY A 421 25.47 -30.49 -8.29
CA GLY A 421 24.44 -29.71 -7.59
C GLY A 421 24.68 -28.20 -7.57
N THR A 422 25.75 -27.70 -8.21
CA THR A 422 25.96 -26.26 -8.41
C THR A 422 25.03 -25.70 -9.49
N VAL A 423 24.87 -24.38 -9.55
CA VAL A 423 24.13 -23.73 -10.63
C VAL A 423 25.08 -23.37 -11.78
N VAL A 424 24.77 -23.87 -12.97
CA VAL A 424 25.48 -23.52 -14.20
C VAL A 424 24.71 -22.42 -14.93
N TYR A 425 25.38 -21.29 -15.15
CA TYR A 425 24.83 -20.17 -15.90
C TYR A 425 25.30 -20.18 -17.36
N THR A 426 24.34 -20.01 -18.27
CA THR A 426 24.61 -19.91 -19.71
C THR A 426 24.08 -18.60 -20.26
N TYR A 427 24.96 -17.84 -20.93
CA TYR A 427 24.59 -16.63 -21.62
C TYR A 427 23.87 -16.93 -22.94
N LYS A 428 22.88 -16.10 -23.30
CA LYS A 428 22.10 -16.19 -24.53
C LYS A 428 22.12 -14.85 -25.25
N ASP A 429 22.65 -14.85 -26.48
CA ASP A 429 22.64 -13.66 -27.36
C ASP A 429 21.21 -13.19 -27.67
N LYS A 430 20.28 -14.14 -27.83
CA LYS A 430 18.88 -13.86 -28.10
C LYS A 430 18.07 -13.95 -26.82
N ALA A 431 17.68 -12.79 -26.29
CA ALA A 431 16.87 -12.66 -25.09
C ALA A 431 15.41 -13.07 -25.34
N GLU A 432 14.85 -13.88 -24.43
CA GLU A 432 13.41 -14.13 -24.33
C GLU A 432 12.95 -13.78 -22.91
N TYR A 433 12.01 -12.84 -22.79
CA TYR A 433 11.53 -12.40 -21.47
C TYR A 433 10.95 -13.57 -20.65
N CYS A 434 11.49 -13.76 -19.44
CA CYS A 434 11.19 -14.88 -18.56
C CYS A 434 10.43 -14.49 -17.28
N GLY A 435 10.11 -13.21 -17.05
CA GLY A 435 9.59 -12.72 -15.77
C GLY A 435 8.31 -13.39 -15.25
N ASN A 436 7.46 -13.91 -16.15
CA ASN A 436 6.22 -14.61 -15.74
C ASN A 436 6.43 -16.05 -15.28
N LYS A 437 7.59 -16.66 -15.57
CA LYS A 437 7.87 -18.10 -15.34
C LYS A 437 9.12 -18.35 -14.50
N ILE A 438 10.05 -17.40 -14.41
CA ILE A 438 11.39 -17.62 -13.86
C ILE A 438 11.38 -18.14 -12.42
N LEU A 439 10.56 -17.56 -11.53
CA LEU A 439 10.49 -17.99 -10.13
C LEU A 439 9.99 -19.44 -9.99
N THR A 440 9.05 -19.85 -10.84
CA THR A 440 8.53 -21.22 -10.85
C THR A 440 9.52 -22.19 -11.51
N ALA A 441 10.16 -21.76 -12.61
CA ALA A 441 11.12 -22.57 -13.34
C ALA A 441 12.37 -22.88 -12.50
N TRP A 442 12.80 -21.93 -11.67
CA TRP A 442 14.03 -22.03 -10.89
C TRP A 442 13.81 -22.46 -9.44
N LYS A 443 12.59 -22.89 -9.07
CA LYS A 443 12.24 -23.34 -7.71
C LYS A 443 13.17 -24.41 -7.12
N SER A 444 13.82 -25.22 -7.96
CA SER A 444 14.75 -26.27 -7.56
C SER A 444 16.22 -25.82 -7.54
N MET A 445 16.50 -24.54 -7.85
CA MET A 445 17.83 -23.94 -7.92
C MET A 445 17.88 -22.75 -6.95
N PRO A 446 18.01 -23.00 -5.64
CA PRO A 446 17.95 -21.94 -4.63
C PRO A 446 18.97 -20.84 -4.86
N GLU A 447 20.22 -21.18 -5.19
CA GLU A 447 21.26 -20.17 -5.48
C GLU A 447 20.85 -19.24 -6.64
N ALA A 448 20.20 -19.78 -7.68
CA ALA A 448 19.75 -18.99 -8.82
C ALA A 448 18.64 -18.01 -8.43
N LEU A 449 17.72 -18.45 -7.58
CA LEU A 449 16.66 -17.60 -7.04
C LEU A 449 17.22 -16.53 -6.10
N GLU A 450 18.16 -16.89 -5.23
CA GLU A 450 18.83 -15.96 -4.33
C GLU A 450 19.51 -14.82 -5.10
N ARG A 451 20.25 -15.14 -6.17
CA ARG A 451 20.92 -14.13 -7.01
C ARG A 451 19.95 -13.18 -7.74
N ILE A 452 18.72 -13.61 -8.02
CA ILE A 452 17.65 -12.74 -8.53
C ILE A 452 17.10 -11.83 -7.41
N ILE A 453 16.89 -12.38 -6.22
CA ILE A 453 16.42 -11.60 -5.05
C ILE A 453 17.47 -10.53 -4.69
N VAL A 454 18.75 -10.90 -4.65
CA VAL A 454 19.87 -10.00 -4.38
C VAL A 454 19.90 -8.85 -5.39
N TYR A 455 19.60 -9.11 -6.67
CA TYR A 455 19.49 -8.06 -7.69
C TYR A 455 18.43 -7.02 -7.32
N ASN A 456 17.21 -7.45 -7.01
CA ASN A 456 16.15 -6.51 -6.60
C ASN A 456 16.51 -5.80 -5.30
N ALA A 457 17.06 -6.52 -4.33
CA ALA A 457 17.50 -5.95 -3.06
C ALA A 457 18.58 -4.89 -3.26
N GLY A 458 19.51 -5.08 -4.20
CA GLY A 458 20.53 -4.09 -4.58
C GLY A 458 19.93 -2.81 -5.15
N VAL A 459 18.90 -2.94 -6.01
CA VAL A 459 18.14 -1.79 -6.54
C VAL A 459 17.42 -1.04 -5.42
N VAL A 460 16.78 -1.74 -4.48
CA VAL A 460 16.12 -1.10 -3.33
C VAL A 460 17.14 -0.47 -2.38
N ALA A 461 18.25 -1.15 -2.13
CA ALA A 461 19.32 -0.67 -1.26
C ALA A 461 19.84 0.68 -1.74
N SER A 462 20.10 0.83 -3.04
CA SER A 462 20.56 2.10 -3.60
C SER A 462 19.58 3.26 -3.40
N ARG A 463 18.27 2.98 -3.35
CA ARG A 463 17.25 3.99 -3.00
C ARG A 463 17.28 4.36 -1.53
N LEU A 464 17.52 3.39 -0.64
CA LEU A 464 17.59 3.63 0.81
C LEU A 464 18.83 4.45 1.20
N ILE A 465 19.99 4.18 0.59
CA ILE A 465 21.25 4.91 0.85
C ILE A 465 21.50 6.07 -0.11
N VAL A 466 20.61 6.31 -1.08
CA VAL A 466 20.71 7.38 -2.10
C VAL A 466 22.03 7.29 -2.86
N PHE A 467 22.24 6.16 -3.55
CA PHE A 467 23.45 5.83 -4.30
C PHE A 467 23.14 5.60 -5.78
N ARG A 468 23.95 6.17 -6.69
CA ARG A 468 23.83 5.95 -8.13
C ARG A 468 24.38 4.57 -8.53
N LEU A 469 23.48 3.70 -8.98
CA LEU A 469 23.82 2.41 -9.58
C LEU A 469 24.15 2.55 -11.06
N MET A 470 25.23 1.89 -11.47
CA MET A 470 25.65 1.82 -12.86
C MET A 470 25.11 0.56 -13.54
N PHE A 471 24.54 0.75 -14.73
CA PHE A 471 24.04 -0.31 -15.61
C PHE A 471 24.59 -0.09 -17.03
N PRO A 472 25.88 -0.37 -17.27
CA PRO A 472 26.55 -0.06 -18.54
C PRO A 472 25.98 -0.83 -19.74
N TRP A 473 25.27 -1.92 -19.48
CA TRP A 473 24.65 -2.80 -20.47
C TRP A 473 23.27 -2.31 -20.96
N LEU A 474 22.70 -1.26 -20.39
CA LEU A 474 21.41 -0.73 -20.85
C LEU A 474 21.53 -0.14 -22.26
N PRO A 475 20.53 -0.34 -23.15
CA PRO A 475 20.51 0.27 -24.49
C PRO A 475 20.64 1.79 -24.45
N GLU A 476 21.26 2.37 -25.48
CA GLU A 476 21.45 3.81 -25.57
C GLU A 476 20.10 4.51 -25.75
N GLY A 477 19.90 5.63 -25.04
CA GLY A 477 18.59 6.31 -25.03
C GLY A 477 17.48 5.58 -24.28
N SER A 478 17.77 4.49 -23.56
CA SER A 478 16.81 3.94 -22.59
C SER A 478 16.43 5.03 -21.60
N GLU A 479 15.14 5.30 -21.42
CA GLU A 479 14.66 6.26 -20.42
C GLU A 479 15.04 5.74 -19.02
N VAL A 480 16.19 6.17 -18.51
CA VAL A 480 16.63 5.89 -17.14
C VAL A 480 15.96 6.86 -16.17
N SER A 481 14.63 6.99 -16.27
CA SER A 481 13.84 8.02 -15.57
C SER A 481 12.99 7.45 -14.43
N PHE A 482 13.54 6.53 -13.64
CA PHE A 482 12.79 6.00 -12.49
C PHE A 482 13.17 6.68 -11.15
N THR A 483 14.39 7.23 -11.02
CA THR A 483 14.85 7.84 -9.74
C THR A 483 16.01 8.85 -9.81
N ARG A 484 16.64 9.12 -10.97
CA ARG A 484 17.98 9.76 -11.08
C ARG A 484 19.14 8.97 -10.42
N LEU A 485 18.86 7.83 -9.79
CA LEU A 485 19.83 6.96 -9.10
C LEU A 485 20.27 5.75 -9.95
N VAL A 486 19.80 5.66 -11.19
CA VAL A 486 20.20 4.64 -12.16
C VAL A 486 20.90 5.39 -13.27
N VAL A 487 22.12 4.99 -13.61
CA VAL A 487 22.94 5.62 -14.65
C VAL A 487 23.57 4.55 -15.52
N ARG A 488 23.83 4.86 -16.79
CA ARG A 488 24.54 3.95 -17.70
C ARG A 488 26.06 4.05 -17.52
N GLU A 489 26.55 5.28 -17.37
CA GLU A 489 27.96 5.59 -17.28
C GLU A 489 28.30 6.15 -15.89
N PRO A 490 29.58 6.07 -15.48
CA PRO A 490 30.03 6.70 -14.25
C PRO A 490 29.62 8.18 -14.22
N PRO A 491 29.00 8.65 -13.13
CA PRO A 491 28.59 10.04 -13.04
C PRO A 491 29.81 10.96 -13.13
N GLN A 492 29.70 12.03 -13.92
CA GLN A 492 30.76 13.04 -13.99
C GLN A 492 30.86 13.78 -12.65
N PRO A 493 32.04 13.84 -12.01
CA PRO A 493 32.22 14.59 -10.77
C PRO A 493 31.80 16.06 -10.94
N GLY A 494 30.98 16.56 -10.02
CA GLY A 494 30.47 17.92 -10.02
C GLY A 494 29.19 18.14 -10.84
N ALA A 495 28.74 17.17 -11.64
CA ALA A 495 27.46 17.27 -12.35
C ALA A 495 26.26 17.31 -11.39
N ASN A 496 26.42 16.73 -10.20
CA ASN A 496 25.50 16.86 -9.08
C ASN A 496 26.29 16.87 -7.76
N ALA A 497 26.91 18.01 -7.46
CA ALA A 497 27.82 18.17 -6.31
C ALA A 497 27.20 17.77 -4.96
N GLU A 498 25.89 18.01 -4.81
CA GLU A 498 25.10 17.62 -3.65
C GLU A 498 25.04 16.10 -3.46
N LEU A 499 24.69 15.38 -4.52
CA LEU A 499 24.65 13.92 -4.51
C LEU A 499 26.07 13.31 -4.43
N ASP A 500 27.05 13.92 -5.09
CA ASP A 500 28.46 13.51 -5.00
C ASP A 500 28.96 13.60 -3.55
N ALA A 501 28.64 14.68 -2.84
CA ALA A 501 28.98 14.86 -1.43
C ALA A 501 28.29 13.81 -0.54
N SER A 502 27.01 13.51 -0.79
CA SER A 502 26.29 12.47 -0.06
C SER A 502 26.89 11.08 -0.29
N GLU A 503 27.22 10.72 -1.53
CA GLU A 503 27.81 9.43 -1.86
C GLU A 503 29.22 9.26 -1.30
N ALA A 504 29.97 10.36 -1.14
CA ALA A 504 31.30 10.34 -0.52
C ALA A 504 31.25 9.95 0.98
N LEU A 505 30.11 10.13 1.65
CA LEU A 505 29.90 9.69 3.02
C LEU A 505 29.67 8.16 3.12
N ILE A 506 29.38 7.49 2.01
CA ILE A 506 29.09 6.05 1.98
C ILE A 506 30.42 5.27 1.93
N PRO A 507 30.68 4.35 2.88
CA PRO A 507 31.90 3.57 2.89
C PRO A 507 32.11 2.83 1.55
N PRO A 508 33.34 2.83 0.98
CA PRO A 508 33.61 2.22 -0.33
C PRO A 508 33.13 0.77 -0.46
N GLN A 509 33.29 -0.02 0.60
CA GLN A 509 32.89 -1.43 0.64
C GLN A 509 31.36 -1.60 0.46
N ILE A 510 30.57 -0.67 1.01
CA ILE A 510 29.11 -0.66 0.85
C ILE A 510 28.72 -0.32 -0.59
N ARG A 511 29.37 0.68 -1.19
CA ARG A 511 29.13 1.05 -2.59
C ARG A 511 29.48 -0.11 -3.53
N GLU A 512 30.60 -0.77 -3.29
CA GLU A 512 31.07 -1.91 -4.07
C GLU A 512 30.11 -3.10 -3.98
N VAL A 513 29.73 -3.53 -2.76
CA VAL A 513 28.85 -4.69 -2.60
C VAL A 513 27.46 -4.45 -3.19
N ILE A 514 26.89 -3.24 -3.02
CA ILE A 514 25.58 -2.89 -3.59
C ILE A 514 25.64 -2.80 -5.12
N GLN A 515 26.74 -2.27 -5.69
CA GLN A 515 26.94 -2.29 -7.14
C GLN A 515 27.08 -3.72 -7.69
N ARG A 516 27.75 -4.62 -6.95
CA ARG A 516 27.85 -6.04 -7.32
C ARG A 516 26.52 -6.78 -7.24
N CYS A 517 25.61 -6.40 -6.32
CA CYS A 517 24.27 -6.98 -6.27
C CYS A 517 23.52 -6.88 -7.60
N VAL A 518 23.77 -5.81 -8.38
CA VAL A 518 23.10 -5.55 -9.66
C VAL A 518 23.96 -5.89 -10.90
N SER A 519 25.00 -6.70 -10.73
CA SER A 519 25.87 -7.13 -11.84
C SER A 519 25.10 -7.77 -12.98
N TYR A 520 25.57 -7.51 -14.21
CA TYR A 520 24.98 -8.10 -15.42
C TYR A 520 25.12 -9.62 -15.42
N ASP A 521 26.31 -10.10 -15.11
CA ASP A 521 26.58 -11.51 -14.90
C ASP A 521 26.04 -11.92 -13.51
N PRO A 522 25.12 -12.89 -13.43
CA PRO A 522 24.57 -13.32 -12.15
C PRO A 522 25.61 -13.95 -11.21
N ARG A 523 26.73 -14.47 -11.75
CA ARG A 523 27.80 -15.09 -10.96
C ARG A 523 28.61 -14.08 -10.16
N ASP A 524 28.70 -12.84 -10.64
CA ASP A 524 29.42 -11.75 -9.97
C ASP A 524 28.66 -11.19 -8.76
N ARG A 525 27.36 -11.49 -8.68
CA ARG A 525 26.51 -11.06 -7.57
C ARG A 525 26.90 -11.81 -6.29
N PRO A 526 26.98 -11.14 -5.14
CA PRO A 526 27.14 -11.81 -3.87
C PRO A 526 25.88 -12.62 -3.52
N LEU A 527 26.00 -13.57 -2.60
CA LEU A 527 24.84 -14.16 -1.91
C LEU A 527 24.42 -13.26 -0.73
N MET A 528 23.21 -13.41 -0.21
CA MET A 528 22.71 -12.55 0.87
C MET A 528 23.62 -12.59 2.11
N THR A 529 24.19 -13.76 2.43
CA THR A 529 25.13 -13.92 3.54
C THR A 529 26.38 -13.06 3.38
N GLU A 530 26.95 -12.95 2.18
CA GLU A 530 28.12 -12.11 1.91
C GLU A 530 27.76 -10.62 2.06
N VAL A 531 26.59 -10.21 1.55
CA VAL A 531 26.12 -8.82 1.67
C VAL A 531 25.88 -8.44 3.13
N ILE A 532 25.23 -9.32 3.90
CA ILE A 532 24.95 -9.12 5.33
C ILE A 532 26.26 -8.96 6.10
N HIS A 533 27.25 -9.81 5.85
CA HIS A 533 28.54 -9.74 6.55
C HIS A 533 29.25 -8.40 6.33
N VAL A 534 29.30 -7.92 5.08
CA VAL A 534 29.88 -6.61 4.74
C VAL A 534 29.15 -5.47 5.44
N LEU A 535 27.81 -5.52 5.50
CA LEU A 535 27.00 -4.52 6.17
C LEU A 535 27.19 -4.55 7.71
N GLU A 536 27.26 -5.73 8.31
CA GLU A 536 27.47 -5.91 9.75
C GLU A 536 28.82 -5.35 10.21
N ASP A 537 29.89 -5.63 9.46
CA ASP A 537 31.24 -5.12 9.76
C ASP A 537 31.27 -3.58 9.79
N VAL A 538 30.61 -2.96 8.81
CA VAL A 538 30.52 -1.49 8.71
C VAL A 538 29.67 -0.91 9.84
N VAL A 539 28.50 -1.50 10.13
CA VAL A 539 27.62 -1.04 11.22
C VAL A 539 28.33 -1.15 12.57
N ALA A 540 29.00 -2.27 12.85
CA ALA A 540 29.75 -2.49 14.08
C ALA A 540 30.88 -1.46 14.24
N SER A 541 31.63 -1.20 13.16
CA SER A 541 32.70 -0.20 13.15
C SER A 541 32.19 1.21 13.45
N GLN A 542 31.04 1.59 12.87
CA GLN A 542 30.41 2.89 13.10
C GLN A 542 29.90 3.04 14.55
N GLU A 543 29.44 1.96 15.19
CA GLU A 543 29.00 2.00 16.58
C GLU A 543 30.15 2.17 17.57
N VAL A 544 31.28 1.51 17.32
CA VAL A 544 32.50 1.69 18.11
C VAL A 544 32.98 3.13 18.01
N ALA A 545 33.07 3.69 16.80
CA ALA A 545 33.48 5.08 16.58
C ALA A 545 32.55 6.08 17.30
N ARG A 546 31.23 5.86 17.26
CA ARG A 546 30.25 6.71 17.95
C ARG A 546 30.41 6.67 19.47
N LYS A 547 30.63 5.48 20.06
CA LYS A 547 30.86 5.34 21.51
C LYS A 547 32.14 6.06 21.93
N ALA A 548 33.22 5.96 21.14
CA ALA A 548 34.47 6.67 21.41
C ALA A 548 34.28 8.20 21.38
N ALA A 549 33.62 8.73 20.36
CA ALA A 549 33.36 10.17 20.24
C ALA A 549 32.50 10.72 21.40
N LEU A 550 31.53 9.93 21.90
CA LEU A 550 30.72 10.31 23.06
C LEU A 550 31.52 10.28 24.37
N SER A 551 32.51 9.38 24.50
CA SER A 551 33.37 9.33 25.68
C SER A 551 34.43 10.43 25.75
N GLU A 552 34.75 11.08 24.64
CA GLU A 552 35.68 12.24 24.60
C GLU A 552 35.01 13.58 24.94
N HIS A 553 33.69 13.59 25.11
CA HIS A 553 32.89 14.77 25.43
C HIS A 553 32.25 14.74 26.83
N VAL A 554 32.59 13.73 27.63
CA VAL A 554 32.29 13.61 29.08
C VAL A 554 33.60 13.78 29.84
#